data_AF-A0A1I8ML75-F1
#
_entry.id   AF-A0A1I8ML75-F1
#
_cell.length_a   1.000
_cell.length_b   1.000
_cell.length_c   1.000
_cell.angle_alpha   90.00
_cell.angle_beta   90.00
_cell.angle_gamma   90.00
#
_symmetry.space_group_name_H-M   'P 1'
#
loop_
_entity.id
_entity.type
_entity.pdbx_description
1 polymer ?
#
loop_
_entity_poly.entity_id
_entity_poly.type
_entity_poly.pdbx_seq_one_letter_code
_entity_poly.pdbx_strand_id
1 'polypeptide(L)'
;MVCSLGIEGSANKIGIGIIRDGEVLANVRKTYITPPGEGFLPKETAKHHRDQIIGLVKAALKEAKIDSHELDVICYTKGPGMAPPLMVGAIVARTLSLLWEKPLLGVNHSYNNRKCNFMLNWFT
;
A
#
# COMPACT_ATOMS: atom_id res chain seq x y z
N MET A 1 -20.73 -5.84 -4.84
CA MET A 1 -19.88 -5.52 -3.68
C MET A 1 -18.45 -5.80 -4.09
N VAL A 2 -17.55 -4.82 -4.02
CA VAL A 2 -16.14 -4.96 -4.41
C VAL A 2 -15.25 -4.55 -3.23
N CYS A 3 -14.39 -5.47 -2.80
CA CYS A 3 -13.41 -5.26 -1.75
C CYS A 3 -11.99 -5.23 -2.32
N SER A 4 -11.23 -4.20 -1.97
CA SER A 4 -9.89 -3.96 -2.52
C SER A 4 -8.87 -3.72 -1.42
N LEU A 5 -7.65 -4.22 -1.61
CA LEU A 5 -6.49 -3.92 -0.78
C LEU A 5 -5.52 -3.03 -1.54
N GLY A 6 -4.92 -2.04 -0.89
CA GLY A 6 -4.04 -1.06 -1.51
C GLY A 6 -2.71 -0.94 -0.81
N ILE A 7 -1.65 -0.83 -1.58
CA ILE A 7 -0.28 -0.64 -1.10
C ILE A 7 0.26 0.69 -1.62
N GLU A 8 0.53 1.64 -0.71
CA GLU A 8 1.12 2.95 -1.02
C GLU A 8 2.51 3.07 -0.39
N GLY A 9 3.51 3.38 -1.20
CA GLY A 9 4.91 3.42 -0.77
C GLY A 9 5.80 4.29 -1.66
N SER A 10 5.22 5.32 -2.31
CA SER A 10 5.92 6.21 -3.25
C SER A 10 6.98 7.10 -2.59
N ALA A 11 6.80 7.46 -1.31
CA ALA A 11 7.64 8.39 -0.57
C ALA A 11 8.16 7.78 0.75
N ASN A 12 8.30 8.59 1.81
CA ASN A 12 8.79 8.16 3.12
C ASN A 12 7.74 7.44 3.98
N LYS A 13 6.48 7.40 3.56
CA LYS A 13 5.41 6.64 4.20
C LYS A 13 5.19 5.32 3.45
N ILE A 14 4.85 4.28 4.21
CA ILE A 14 4.32 3.01 3.71
C ILE A 14 2.98 2.74 4.38
N GLY A 15 1.99 2.38 3.59
CA GLY A 15 0.63 2.19 4.08
C GLY A 15 -0.13 1.11 3.34
N ILE A 16 -1.07 0.50 4.07
CA ILE A 16 -1.99 -0.51 3.56
C ILE A 16 -3.41 -0.07 3.87
N GLY A 17 -4.24 0.00 2.84
CA GLY A 17 -5.65 0.35 2.93
C GLY A 17 -6.54 -0.79 2.49
N ILE A 18 -7.73 -0.90 3.07
CA ILE A 18 -8.79 -1.81 2.62
C ILE A 18 -10.08 -1.02 2.46
N ILE A 19 -10.71 -1.16 1.30
CA ILE A 19 -11.97 -0.50 0.95
C ILE A 19 -12.98 -1.55 0.48
N ARG A 20 -14.23 -1.41 0.91
CA ARG A 20 -15.36 -2.20 0.41
C ARG A 20 -16.46 -1.25 -0.03
N ASP A 21 -16.80 -1.27 -1.31
CA ASP A 21 -17.89 -0.47 -1.88
C ASP A 21 -17.82 1.04 -1.59
N GLY A 22 -16.61 1.57 -1.49
CA GLY A 22 -16.36 2.99 -1.21
C GLY A 22 -16.19 3.33 0.27
N GLU A 23 -16.41 2.38 1.18
CA GLU A 23 -16.16 2.54 2.61
C GLU A 23 -14.76 2.05 2.97
N VAL A 24 -14.04 2.82 3.79
CA VAL A 24 -12.71 2.47 4.29
C VAL A 24 -12.87 1.56 5.50
N LEU A 25 -12.40 0.32 5.38
CA LEU A 25 -12.41 -0.67 6.46
C LEU A 25 -11.12 -0.68 7.28
N ALA A 26 -9.99 -0.34 6.64
CA ALA A 26 -8.71 -0.21 7.32
C ALA A 26 -7.81 0.82 6.61
N ASN A 27 -6.99 1.53 7.38
CA ASN A 27 -5.99 2.46 6.86
C ASN A 27 -4.77 2.57 7.78
N VAL A 28 -3.91 1.57 7.73
CA VAL A 28 -2.72 1.47 8.59
C VAL A 28 -1.47 1.97 7.88
N ARG A 29 -0.63 2.73 8.58
CA ARG A 29 0.57 3.35 7.99
C ARG A 29 1.74 3.46 8.96
N LYS A 30 2.95 3.49 8.40
CA LYS A 30 4.20 3.83 9.08
C LYS A 30 4.95 4.90 8.29
N THR A 31 5.59 5.80 9.02
CA THR A 31 6.36 6.89 8.46
C THR A 31 7.83 6.67 8.82
N TYR A 32 8.70 6.70 7.82
CA TYR A 32 10.13 6.80 8.04
C TYR A 32 10.48 8.25 8.42
N ILE A 33 11.01 8.42 9.63
CA ILE A 33 11.40 9.71 10.20
C ILE A 33 12.92 9.74 10.30
N THR A 34 13.54 10.72 9.66
CA THR A 34 14.97 10.99 9.74
C THR A 34 15.30 11.93 10.89
N PRO A 35 16.56 11.97 11.35
CA PRO A 35 17.03 12.99 12.30
C PRO A 35 16.76 14.42 11.78
N PRO A 36 16.61 15.40 12.69
CA PRO A 36 16.43 16.80 12.30
C PRO A 36 17.56 17.27 11.39
N GLY A 37 17.20 17.89 10.26
CA GLY A 37 18.17 18.40 9.27
C GLY A 37 18.57 17.40 8.17
N GLU A 38 18.12 16.14 8.23
CA GLU A 38 18.41 15.14 7.21
C GLU A 38 17.18 14.82 6.34
N GLY A 39 17.40 14.65 5.03
CA GLY A 39 16.39 14.13 4.11
C GLY A 39 16.32 12.60 4.12
N PHE A 40 15.18 12.03 3.76
CA PHE A 40 15.04 10.58 3.63
C PHE A 40 15.73 10.06 2.37
N LEU A 41 16.76 9.24 2.55
CA LEU A 41 17.45 8.60 1.43
C LEU A 41 16.62 7.44 0.88
N PRO A 42 16.60 7.23 -0.45
CA PRO A 42 15.79 6.17 -1.07
C PRO A 42 16.11 4.76 -0.55
N LYS A 43 17.39 4.48 -0.27
CA LYS A 43 17.85 3.17 0.24
C LYS A 43 17.30 2.87 1.64
N GLU A 44 17.42 3.84 2.55
CA GLU A 44 16.97 3.68 3.95
C GLU A 44 15.44 3.64 4.02
N THR A 45 14.76 4.44 3.19
CA THR A 45 13.30 4.38 3.07
C THR A 45 12.85 3.01 2.58
N ALA A 46 13.50 2.44 1.55
CA ALA A 46 13.17 1.11 1.07
C ALA A 46 13.46 0.01 2.11
N LYS A 47 14.48 0.17 2.96
CA LYS A 47 14.72 -0.72 4.09
C LYS A 47 13.57 -0.65 5.11
N HIS A 48 13.19 0.56 5.53
CA HIS A 48 12.04 0.76 6.41
C HIS A 48 10.76 0.10 5.86
N HIS A 49 10.45 0.32 4.57
CA HIS A 49 9.26 -0.26 3.95
C HIS A 49 9.30 -1.80 3.98
N ARG A 50 10.44 -2.42 3.68
CA ARG A 50 10.59 -3.89 3.74
C ARG A 50 10.32 -4.45 5.13
N ASP A 51 10.80 -3.76 6.16
CA ASP A 51 10.67 -4.21 7.54
C ASP A 51 9.21 -4.08 8.04
N GLN A 52 8.44 -3.12 7.52
CA GLN A 52 7.09 -2.82 8.01
C GLN A 52 5.95 -3.45 7.18
N ILE A 53 6.13 -3.62 5.87
CA ILE A 53 5.01 -3.86 4.93
C ILE A 53 4.20 -5.13 5.24
N ILE A 54 4.86 -6.24 5.62
CA ILE A 54 4.15 -7.49 5.94
C ILE A 54 3.33 -7.35 7.22
N GLY A 55 3.88 -6.65 8.23
CA GLY A 55 3.16 -6.34 9.46
C GLY A 55 1.94 -5.47 9.20
N LEU A 56 2.08 -4.47 8.32
CA LEU A 56 0.98 -3.60 7.91
C LEU A 56 -0.12 -4.36 7.15
N VAL A 57 0.23 -5.29 6.26
CA VAL A 57 -0.77 -6.11 5.56
C VAL A 57 -1.61 -6.93 6.56
N LYS A 58 -0.96 -7.57 7.53
CA LYS A 58 -1.67 -8.33 8.58
C LYS A 58 -2.52 -7.42 9.46
N ALA A 59 -2.00 -6.24 9.83
CA ALA A 59 -2.73 -5.27 10.62
C ALA A 59 -3.98 -4.75 9.88
N ALA A 60 -3.86 -4.47 8.58
CA ALA A 60 -4.98 -4.00 7.75
C ALA A 60 -6.10 -5.04 7.67
N LEU A 61 -5.78 -6.30 7.38
CA LEU A 61 -6.77 -7.39 7.34
C LEU A 61 -7.48 -7.55 8.71
N LYS A 62 -6.71 -7.48 9.80
CA LYS A 62 -7.24 -7.55 11.16
C LYS A 62 -8.16 -6.36 11.50
N GLU A 63 -7.77 -5.14 11.13
CA GLU A 63 -8.56 -3.92 11.37
C GLU A 63 -9.87 -3.94 10.57
N ALA A 64 -9.80 -4.36 9.31
CA ALA A 64 -10.97 -4.53 8.45
C ALA A 64 -11.87 -5.70 8.86
N LYS A 65 -11.38 -6.61 9.71
CA LYS A 65 -12.05 -7.85 10.14
C LYS A 65 -12.49 -8.73 8.96
N ILE A 66 -11.60 -8.87 7.98
CA ILE A 66 -11.83 -9.71 6.81
C ILE A 66 -10.65 -10.65 6.59
N ASP A 67 -10.92 -11.74 5.89
CA ASP A 67 -9.88 -12.64 5.39
C ASP A 67 -9.47 -12.29 3.95
N SER A 68 -8.31 -12.78 3.52
CA SER A 68 -7.78 -12.51 2.17
C SER A 68 -8.66 -13.05 1.05
N HIS A 69 -9.51 -14.06 1.33
CA HIS A 69 -10.42 -14.63 0.33
C HIS A 69 -11.54 -13.66 -0.06
N GLU A 70 -11.91 -12.75 0.83
CA GLU A 70 -12.93 -11.72 0.61
C GLU A 70 -12.44 -10.53 -0.24
N LEU A 71 -11.14 -10.46 -0.53
CA LEU A 71 -10.58 -9.46 -1.43
C LEU A 71 -10.89 -9.81 -2.88
N ASP A 72 -11.30 -8.82 -3.67
CA ASP A 72 -11.54 -8.99 -5.11
C ASP A 72 -10.36 -8.52 -5.95
N VAL A 73 -9.54 -7.60 -5.44
CA VAL A 73 -8.41 -7.01 -6.18
C VAL A 73 -7.33 -6.48 -5.24
N ILE A 74 -6.08 -6.60 -5.66
CA ILE A 74 -4.93 -5.97 -5.01
C ILE A 74 -4.45 -4.82 -5.87
N CYS A 75 -4.32 -3.65 -5.27
CA CYS A 75 -3.86 -2.43 -5.90
C CYS A 75 -2.52 -2.02 -5.31
N TYR A 76 -1.65 -1.44 -6.12
CA TYR A 76 -0.39 -0.87 -5.64
C TYR A 76 0.00 0.37 -6.42
N THR A 77 0.79 1.24 -5.80
CA THR A 77 1.33 2.42 -6.46
C THR A 77 2.39 2.02 -7.49
N LYS A 78 2.07 2.24 -8.77
CA LYS A 78 3.01 2.04 -9.88
C LYS A 78 3.97 3.23 -10.03
N GLY A 79 3.55 4.41 -9.58
CA GLY A 79 4.32 5.66 -9.61
C GLY A 79 3.41 6.87 -9.86
N PRO A 80 3.97 8.10 -9.91
CA PRO A 80 5.37 8.44 -9.67
C PRO A 80 5.81 8.25 -8.21
N GLY A 81 7.12 8.27 -7.95
CA GLY A 81 7.69 8.11 -6.60
C GLY A 81 9.17 7.70 -6.62
N MET A 82 9.75 7.51 -5.44
CA MET A 82 11.13 7.02 -5.29
C MET A 82 11.22 5.56 -5.75
N ALA A 83 12.13 5.26 -6.68
CA ALA A 83 12.21 3.93 -7.29
C ALA A 83 12.45 2.79 -6.27
N PRO A 84 13.40 2.87 -5.30
CA PRO A 84 13.61 1.77 -4.36
C PRO A 84 12.40 1.49 -3.45
N PRO A 85 11.74 2.49 -2.83
CA PRO A 85 10.49 2.29 -2.09
C PRO A 85 9.34 1.72 -2.94
N LEU A 86 9.14 2.22 -4.16
CA LEU A 86 8.10 1.71 -5.07
C LEU A 86 8.30 0.23 -5.40
N MET A 87 9.55 -0.22 -5.59
CA MET A 87 9.84 -1.63 -5.84
C MET A 87 9.39 -2.53 -4.69
N VAL A 88 9.52 -2.09 -3.43
CA VAL A 88 9.08 -2.87 -2.27
C VAL A 88 7.58 -3.12 -2.32
N GLY A 89 6.78 -2.06 -2.50
CA GLY A 89 5.33 -2.17 -2.61
C GLY A 89 4.91 -3.05 -3.79
N ALA A 90 5.54 -2.86 -4.95
CA ALA A 90 5.22 -3.60 -6.17
C ALA A 90 5.58 -5.10 -6.06
N ILE A 91 6.70 -5.45 -5.42
CA ILE A 91 7.08 -6.86 -5.19
C ILE A 91 6.05 -7.52 -4.27
N VAL A 92 5.73 -6.90 -3.13
CA VAL A 92 4.77 -7.46 -2.19
C VAL A 92 3.38 -7.59 -2.80
N ALA A 93 2.91 -6.58 -3.54
CA ALA A 93 1.62 -6.64 -4.21
C ALA A 93 1.54 -7.81 -5.21
N ARG A 94 2.59 -8.01 -6.02
CA ARG A 94 2.69 -9.15 -6.95
C ARG A 94 2.70 -10.49 -6.21
N THR A 95 3.48 -10.61 -5.14
CA THR A 95 3.53 -11.83 -4.33
C THR A 95 2.16 -12.16 -3.73
N LEU A 96 1.45 -11.17 -3.18
CA LEU A 96 0.12 -11.38 -2.61
C LEU A 96 -0.91 -11.73 -3.68
N SER A 97 -0.83 -11.10 -4.86
CA SER A 97 -1.71 -11.40 -6.00
C SER A 97 -1.56 -12.86 -6.44
N LEU A 98 -0.33 -13.35 -6.53
CA LEU A 98 -0.07 -14.76 -6.85
C LEU A 98 -0.49 -15.69 -5.71
N LEU A 99 -0.21 -15.34 -4.46
CA LEU A 99 -0.52 -16.19 -3.31
C LEU A 99 -2.03 -16.33 -3.05
N TRP A 100 -2.79 -15.27 -3.27
CA TRP A 100 -4.24 -15.23 -3.01
C TRP A 100 -5.07 -15.35 -4.29
N GLU A 101 -4.42 -15.55 -5.43
CA GLU A 101 -5.04 -15.66 -6.75
C GLU A 101 -5.98 -14.48 -7.07
N LYS A 102 -5.54 -13.27 -6.70
CA LYS A 102 -6.32 -12.04 -6.90
C LYS A 102 -5.76 -11.21 -8.06
N PRO A 103 -6.61 -10.58 -8.89
CA PRO A 103 -6.19 -9.59 -9.87
C PRO A 103 -5.30 -8.50 -9.25
N LEU A 104 -4.31 -8.05 -10.02
CA LEU A 104 -3.37 -7.00 -9.62
C LEU A 104 -3.58 -5.75 -10.47
N LEU A 105 -3.75 -4.59 -9.83
CA LEU A 105 -3.91 -3.31 -10.50
C LEU A 105 -2.82 -2.31 -10.08
N GLY A 106 -2.04 -1.85 -11.05
CA GLY A 106 -1.10 -0.75 -10.85
C GLY A 106 -1.82 0.60 -10.94
N VAL A 107 -1.74 1.41 -9.89
CA VAL A 107 -2.41 2.71 -9.79
C VAL A 107 -1.39 3.83 -9.85
N ASN A 108 -1.76 4.93 -10.51
CA ASN A 108 -0.93 6.13 -10.55
C ASN A 108 -1.20 6.98 -9.29
N HIS A 109 -0.14 7.32 -8.57
CA HIS A 109 -0.20 8.07 -7.30
C HIS A 109 -0.93 9.41 -7.43
N SER A 110 -0.76 10.11 -8.54
CA SER A 110 -1.30 11.45 -8.77
C SER A 110 -2.69 11.44 -9.42
N TYR A 111 -3.18 10.29 -9.88
CA TYR A 111 -4.40 10.22 -10.69
C TYR A 111 -5.63 9.82 -9.86
N ASN A 112 -6.57 10.76 -9.70
CA ASN A 112 -7.77 10.58 -8.87
C ASN A 112 -8.86 9.69 -9.50
N ASN A 113 -8.61 8.39 -9.66
CA ASN A 113 -9.62 7.43 -10.06
C ASN A 113 -10.41 6.89 -8.85
N ARG A 114 -11.70 7.22 -8.76
CA ARG A 114 -12.58 6.95 -7.59
C ARG A 114 -12.67 5.50 -7.13
N LYS A 115 -12.33 4.50 -7.96
CA LYS A 115 -12.48 3.07 -7.61
C LYS A 115 -11.29 2.47 -6.83
N CYS A 116 -10.07 2.96 -7.05
CA CYS A 116 -8.86 2.45 -6.38
C CYS A 116 -7.96 3.56 -5.81
N ASN A 117 -8.11 4.80 -6.29
CA ASN A 117 -7.34 5.94 -5.80
C ASN A 117 -7.81 6.46 -4.45
N PHE A 118 -8.97 5.99 -3.98
CA PHE A 118 -9.43 6.23 -2.61
C PHE A 118 -8.49 5.58 -1.57
N MET A 119 -7.56 4.70 -1.95
CA MET A 119 -6.49 4.27 -1.04
C MET A 119 -5.30 5.23 -1.07
N LEU A 120 -4.81 5.64 -2.25
CA LEU A 120 -3.50 6.29 -2.36
C LEU A 120 -3.46 7.76 -1.90
N ASN A 121 -4.54 8.51 -2.15
CA ASN A 121 -4.62 9.94 -1.75
C ASN A 121 -4.81 10.15 -0.24
N TRP A 122 -5.08 9.11 0.55
CA TRP A 122 -5.25 9.22 2.01
C TRP A 122 -3.94 8.97 2.77
N PHE A 123 -2.88 8.58 2.07
CA PHE A 123 -1.55 8.39 2.65
C PHE A 123 -0.66 9.63 2.56
N THR A 124 -0.92 10.54 1.62
CA THR A 124 -0.22 11.84 1.50
C THR A 124 -0.53 12.72 2.70
#